data_AF-A0A969TI37-F1
#
_entry.id   AF-A0A969TI37-F1
#
_cell.length_a   1.000
_cell.length_b   1.000
_cell.length_c   1.000
_cell.angle_alpha   90.00
_cell.angle_beta   90.00
_cell.angle_gamma   90.00
#
_symmetry.space_group_name_H-M   'P 1'
#
loop_
_entity.id
_entity.type
_entity.pdbx_description
1 polymer ?
#
loop_
_entity_poly.entity_id
_entity_poly.type
_entity_poly.pdbx_seq_one_letter_code
_entity_poly.pdbx_strand_id
1 'polypeptide(L)'
;MVIESTLAKNQFIRIAISRHFQRLTFFFSAITCAGLTAFALFEGQPIFLLAGWIPFLLYIVHGVYSTFRAAGGESNPLFLPTRYELKEQALEIAHPQGQGRVEWQYFVA
;
A
#
# COMPACT_ATOMS: atom_id res chain seq x y z
N MET A 1 3.61 -26.71 -14.58
CA MET A 1 2.37 -25.90 -14.79
C MET A 1 2.77 -24.43 -14.68
N VAL A 2 2.35 -23.59 -15.63
CA VAL A 2 2.70 -22.16 -15.64
C VAL A 2 1.43 -21.37 -15.29
N ILE A 3 1.49 -20.57 -14.23
CA ILE A 3 0.42 -19.65 -13.84
C ILE A 3 0.94 -18.24 -14.08
N GLU A 4 0.33 -17.54 -15.03
CA GLU A 4 0.56 -16.11 -15.24
C GLU A 4 -0.47 -15.34 -14.43
N SER A 5 -0.02 -14.61 -13.41
CA SER A 5 -0.91 -13.68 -12.70
C SER A 5 -0.62 -12.26 -13.17
N THR A 6 -1.63 -11.65 -13.78
CA THR A 6 -1.65 -10.22 -14.09
C THR A 6 -2.44 -9.52 -12.99
N LEU A 7 -1.81 -8.56 -12.33
CA LEU A 7 -2.46 -7.82 -11.26
C LEU A 7 -3.35 -6.75 -11.91
N ALA A 8 -4.65 -6.97 -11.90
CA ALA A 8 -5.60 -6.02 -12.46
C ALA A 8 -5.48 -4.66 -11.74
N LYS A 9 -5.54 -3.56 -12.48
CA LYS A 9 -5.42 -2.18 -11.95
C LYS A 9 -6.29 -1.91 -10.73
N ASN A 10 -7.52 -2.43 -10.72
CA ASN A 10 -8.44 -2.31 -9.59
C ASN A 10 -7.95 -3.03 -8.33
N GLN A 11 -7.33 -4.21 -8.48
CA GLN A 11 -6.76 -4.96 -7.36
C GLN A 11 -5.53 -4.24 -6.79
N PHE A 12 -4.69 -3.67 -7.65
CA PHE A 12 -3.54 -2.86 -7.23
C PHE A 12 -3.99 -1.66 -6.38
N ILE A 13 -4.95 -0.87 -6.89
CA ILE A 13 -5.47 0.31 -6.17
C ILE A 13 -6.05 -0.10 -4.82
N ARG A 14 -6.85 -1.18 -4.78
CA ARG A 14 -7.45 -1.68 -3.54
C ARG A 14 -6.41 -2.08 -2.50
N ILE A 15 -5.38 -2.84 -2.91
CA ILE A 15 -4.31 -3.28 -2.01
C ILE A 15 -3.46 -2.10 -1.55
N ALA A 16 -3.09 -1.19 -2.46
CA ALA A 16 -2.27 -0.02 -2.15
C ALA A 16 -2.98 0.93 -1.17
N ILE A 17 -4.27 1.20 -1.37
CA ILE A 17 -5.08 2.00 -0.45
C ILE A 17 -5.19 1.30 0.91
N SER A 18 -5.52 0.00 0.92
CA SER A 18 -5.62 -0.77 2.18
C SER A 18 -4.31 -0.71 2.96
N ARG A 19 -3.18 -0.91 2.28
CA ARG A 19 -1.85 -0.85 2.90
C ARG A 19 -1.51 0.55 3.40
N HIS A 20 -1.95 1.61 2.73
CA HIS A 20 -1.75 2.98 3.17
C HIS A 20 -2.45 3.24 4.53
N PHE A 21 -3.71 2.82 4.67
CA PHE A 21 -4.46 2.94 5.93
C PHE A 21 -3.97 2.01 7.05
N GLN A 22 -3.28 0.92 6.72
CA GLN A 22 -2.69 0.01 7.70
C GLN A 22 -1.31 0.48 8.23
N ARG A 23 -0.72 1.54 7.69
CA ARG A 23 0.58 2.04 8.17
C ARG A 23 0.45 2.65 9.55
N LEU A 24 1.47 2.41 10.40
CA LEU A 24 1.57 3.04 11.73
C LEU A 24 1.47 4.57 11.69
N THR A 25 1.97 5.19 10.61
CA THR A 25 1.88 6.64 10.39
C THR A 25 0.45 7.15 10.23
N PHE A 26 -0.45 6.35 9.68
CA PHE A 26 -1.88 6.68 9.63
C PHE A 26 -2.47 6.77 11.04
N PHE A 27 -2.19 5.76 11.89
CA PHE A 27 -2.69 5.78 13.27
C PHE A 27 -2.11 6.93 14.09
N PHE A 28 -0.81 7.22 13.95
CA PHE A 28 -0.18 8.33 14.64
C PHE A 28 -0.81 9.68 14.25
N SER A 29 -1.01 9.91 12.95
CA SER A 29 -1.64 11.13 12.45
C SER A 29 -3.12 11.23 12.85
N ALA A 30 -3.87 10.12 12.82
CA ALA A 30 -5.26 10.07 13.27
C ALA A 30 -5.40 10.37 14.77
N ILE A 31 -4.57 9.75 15.61
CA ILE A 31 -4.57 10.00 17.07
C ILE A 31 -4.19 11.46 17.36
N THR A 32 -3.18 12.00 16.68
CA THR A 32 -2.77 13.40 16.85
C THR A 32 -3.90 14.35 16.45
N CYS A 33 -4.58 14.09 15.33
CA CYS A 33 -5.73 14.86 14.88
C CYS A 33 -6.89 14.79 15.88
N ALA A 34 -7.19 13.59 16.41
CA ALA A 34 -8.23 13.40 17.41
C ALA A 34 -7.91 14.13 18.72
N GLY A 35 -6.66 14.03 19.20
CA GLY A 35 -6.20 14.73 20.39
C GLY A 35 -6.27 16.25 20.25
N LEU A 36 -5.80 16.78 19.12
CA LEU A 36 -5.91 18.22 18.82
C LEU A 36 -7.36 18.68 18.67
N THR A 37 -8.24 17.84 18.11
CA THR A 37 -9.67 18.14 18.01
C THR A 37 -10.31 18.19 19.39
N ALA A 38 -10.05 17.21 20.25
CA ALA A 38 -10.55 17.21 21.63
C ALA A 38 -10.04 18.44 22.42
N PHE A 39 -8.75 18.77 22.27
CA PHE A 39 -8.16 19.95 22.90
C PHE A 39 -8.78 21.26 22.39
N ALA A 40 -8.98 21.39 21.08
CA ALA A 40 -9.62 22.55 20.47
C ALA A 40 -11.04 22.79 21.00
N LEU A 41 -11.81 21.71 21.17
CA LEU A 41 -13.17 21.77 21.70
C LEU A 41 -13.20 22.13 23.18
N PHE A 42 -12.19 21.71 23.96
CA PHE A 42 -12.08 22.01 25.38
C PHE A 42 -11.65 23.46 25.64
N GLU A 43 -10.60 23.93 24.97
CA GLU A 43 -10.06 25.30 25.11
C GLU A 43 -10.82 26.34 24.27
N GLY A 44 -11.69 25.90 23.35
CA GLY A 44 -12.44 26.78 22.45
C GLY A 44 -11.57 27.46 21.37
N GLN A 45 -10.35 26.97 21.14
CA GLN A 45 -9.43 27.56 20.16
C GLN A 45 -9.47 26.81 18.82
N PRO A 46 -10.04 27.39 17.76
CA PRO A 46 -10.22 26.71 16.48
C PRO A 46 -8.91 26.49 15.71
N ILE A 47 -7.83 27.18 16.09
CA ILE A 47 -6.52 27.04 15.42
C ILE A 47 -5.96 25.61 15.54
N PHE A 48 -6.26 24.91 16.64
CA PHE A 48 -5.85 23.53 16.83
C PHE A 48 -6.59 22.54 15.92
N LEU A 49 -7.82 22.87 15.50
CA LEU A 49 -8.53 22.08 14.48
C LEU A 49 -7.78 22.13 13.15
N LEU A 50 -7.36 23.33 12.73
CA LEU A 50 -6.59 23.49 11.50
C LEU A 50 -5.23 22.78 11.61
N ALA A 51 -4.55 22.92 12.75
CA ALA A 51 -3.26 22.27 12.99
C ALA A 51 -3.33 20.74 12.97
N GLY A 52 -4.45 20.14 13.39
CA GLY A 52 -4.66 18.68 13.35
C GLY A 52 -5.14 18.18 11.99
N TRP A 53 -6.15 18.84 11.42
CA TRP A 53 -6.81 18.37 10.21
C TRP A 53 -5.99 18.63 8.93
N ILE A 54 -5.28 19.75 8.83
CA ILE A 54 -4.51 20.06 7.61
C ILE A 54 -3.45 18.99 7.34
N PRO A 55 -2.56 18.63 8.30
CA PRO A 55 -1.57 17.58 8.06
C PRO A 55 -2.21 16.21 7.80
N PHE A 56 -3.30 15.88 8.49
CA PHE A 56 -3.99 14.60 8.33
C PHE A 56 -4.63 14.46 6.95
N LEU A 57 -5.31 15.50 6.47
CA LEU A 57 -5.90 15.52 5.12
C LEU A 57 -4.82 15.49 4.05
N LEU A 58 -3.73 16.24 4.21
CA LEU A 58 -2.60 16.19 3.28
C LEU A 58 -2.01 14.77 3.17
N TYR A 59 -1.86 14.07 4.30
CA TYR A 59 -1.39 12.68 4.31
C TYR A 59 -2.31 11.76 3.49
N ILE A 60 -3.63 11.82 3.74
CA ILE A 60 -4.62 10.99 3.03
C ILE A 60 -4.62 11.30 1.53
N VAL A 61 -4.73 12.59 1.17
CA VAL A 61 -4.80 13.03 -0.22
C VAL A 61 -3.52 12.63 -0.97
N HIS A 62 -2.35 12.80 -0.36
CA HIS A 62 -1.09 12.41 -0.95
C HIS A 62 -0.98 10.88 -1.14
N GLY A 63 -1.41 10.09 -0.16
CA GLY A 63 -1.45 8.63 -0.26
C GLY A 63 -2.34 8.13 -1.39
N VAL A 64 -3.55 8.68 -1.47
CA VAL A 64 -4.52 8.35 -2.53
C VAL A 64 -4.01 8.81 -3.90
N TYR A 65 -3.54 10.05 -4.02
CA TYR A 65 -3.00 10.60 -5.27
C TYR A 65 -1.79 9.80 -5.77
N SER A 66 -0.85 9.47 -4.89
CA SER A 66 0.33 8.66 -5.24
C SER A 66 -0.07 7.27 -5.76
N THR A 67 -1.13 6.67 -5.19
CA THR A 67 -1.67 5.37 -5.63
C THR A 67 -2.29 5.47 -7.02
N PHE A 68 -3.13 6.49 -7.27
CA PHE A 68 -3.75 6.69 -8.59
C PHE A 68 -2.72 7.05 -9.66
N ARG A 69 -1.72 7.88 -9.32
CA ARG A 69 -0.61 8.20 -10.21
C ARG A 69 0.22 6.96 -10.55
N ALA A 70 0.55 6.14 -9.56
CA ALA A 70 1.23 4.86 -9.78
C ALA A 70 0.39 3.92 -10.65
N ALA A 71 -0.93 3.92 -10.49
CA ALA A 71 -1.83 3.09 -11.28
C ALA A 71 -2.05 3.58 -12.73
N GLY A 72 -1.74 4.85 -13.02
CA GLY A 72 -1.88 5.45 -14.34
C GLY A 72 -0.70 5.21 -15.30
N GLY A 73 0.48 4.85 -14.79
CA GLY A 73 1.65 4.58 -15.63
C GLY A 73 1.58 3.21 -16.27
N GLU A 74 1.34 3.13 -17.58
CA GLU A 74 1.39 1.89 -18.38
C GLU A 74 2.75 1.18 -18.34
N SER A 75 3.81 1.87 -17.90
CA SER A 75 5.17 1.34 -17.73
C SER A 75 5.54 0.99 -16.29
N ASN A 76 4.60 0.99 -15.35
CA ASN A 76 4.92 0.70 -13.96
C ASN A 76 5.24 -0.80 -13.80
N PRO A 77 6.45 -1.18 -13.35
CA PRO A 77 6.87 -2.58 -13.28
C PRO A 77 6.01 -3.48 -12.39
N LEU A 78 5.15 -2.88 -11.56
CA LEU A 78 4.13 -3.54 -10.74
C LEU A 78 2.96 -4.15 -11.53
N PHE A 79 2.76 -3.72 -12.80
CA PHE A 79 1.74 -4.27 -13.69
C PHE A 79 2.26 -5.39 -14.59
N LEU A 80 3.56 -5.66 -14.54
CA LEU A 80 4.14 -6.68 -15.38
C LEU A 80 3.75 -8.06 -14.82
N PRO A 81 3.35 -9.00 -15.71
CA PRO A 81 2.90 -10.32 -15.30
C PRO A 81 3.99 -11.01 -14.49
N THR A 82 3.64 -11.43 -13.27
CA THR A 82 4.53 -12.29 -12.50
C THR A 82 4.25 -13.71 -12.98
N ARG A 83 5.22 -14.32 -13.65
CA ARG A 83 5.11 -15.69 -14.16
C ARG A 83 5.57 -16.64 -13.07
N TYR A 84 4.64 -17.44 -12.57
CA TYR A 84 4.91 -18.50 -11.61
C TYR A 84 5.04 -19.81 -12.38
N GLU A 85 6.24 -20.37 -12.44
CA GLU A 85 6.47 -21.70 -12.98
C GLU A 85 6.58 -22.71 -11.84
N LEU A 86 5.58 -23.58 -11.73
CA LEU A 86 5.65 -24.75 -10.86
C LEU A 86 6.48 -25.83 -11.57
N LYS A 87 7.71 -26.04 -11.08
CA LYS A 87 8.59 -27.16 -11.45
C LYS A 87 8.63 -28.18 -10.31
N GLU A 88 9.04 -29.41 -10.62
CA GLU A 88 9.00 -30.55 -9.67
C GLU A 88 9.80 -30.31 -8.37
N GLN A 89 10.81 -29.44 -8.39
CA GLN A 89 11.73 -29.23 -7.26
C GLN A 89 11.65 -27.81 -6.65
N ALA A 90 11.10 -26.84 -7.39
CA ALA A 90 11.01 -25.45 -6.94
C ALA A 90 9.85 -24.69 -7.59
N LEU A 91 9.41 -23.64 -6.90
CA LEU A 91 8.60 -22.56 -7.45
C LEU A 91 9.52 -21.46 -7.99
N GLU A 92 9.53 -21.26 -9.30
CA GLU A 92 10.24 -20.15 -9.93
C GLU A 92 9.29 -18.98 -10.14
N ILE A 93 9.64 -17.83 -9.58
CA ILE A 93 8.90 -16.58 -9.65
C ILE A 93 9.70 -15.65 -10.56
N ALA A 94 9.26 -15.50 -11.80
CA ALA A 94 9.86 -14.57 -12.73
C ALA A 94 9.09 -13.24 -12.67
N HIS A 95 9.73 -12.22 -12.11
CA HIS A 95 9.31 -10.83 -12.20
C HIS A 95 10.33 -10.08 -13.08
N PRO A 96 9.92 -9.09 -13.89
CA PRO A 96 10.85 -8.27 -14.67
C PRO A 96 11.83 -7.39 -13.84
N GLN A 97 11.74 -7.45 -12.51
CA GLN A 97 12.68 -6.78 -11.59
C GLN A 97 13.57 -7.78 -10.84
N GLY A 98 13.40 -9.09 -11.06
CA GLY A 98 14.17 -10.13 -10.39
C GLY A 98 13.52 -11.51 -10.54
N GLN A 99 14.37 -12.53 -10.60
CA GLN A 99 13.96 -13.92 -10.55
C GLN A 99 14.14 -14.44 -9.12
N GLY A 100 13.07 -14.97 -8.52
CA GLY A 100 13.10 -15.64 -7.23
C GLY A 100 12.88 -17.14 -7.40
N ARG A 101 13.68 -17.98 -6.75
CA ARG A 101 13.48 -19.43 -6.70
C ARG A 101 13.20 -19.85 -5.27
N VAL A 102 12.06 -20.46 -5.03
CA VAL A 102 11.69 -21.01 -3.72
C VAL A 102 11.62 -22.52 -3.83
N GLU A 103 12.53 -23.22 -3.16
CA GLU A 103 12.60 -24.68 -3.18
C GLU A 103 11.53 -25.30 -2.27
N TRP A 104 10.92 -26.41 -2.69
CA TRP A 104 9.82 -27.03 -1.93
C TRP A 104 10.23 -27.52 -0.55
N GLN A 105 11.52 -27.78 -0.34
CA GLN A 105 12.09 -28.13 0.97
C GLN A 105 11.84 -27.08 2.07
N TYR A 106 11.55 -25.83 1.70
CA TYR A 106 11.21 -24.78 2.66
C TYR A 106 9.73 -24.79 3.09
N PHE A 107 8.89 -25.60 2.45
CA PHE A 107 7.45 -25.73 2.77
C PHE A 107 7.10 -27.02 3.49
N VAL A 108 7.99 -28.01 3.49
CA VAL A 108 7.81 -29.26 4.22
C VAL A 108 8.54 -29.15 5.56
N ALA A 109 7.81 -28.68 6.57
CA ALA A 109 8.18 -28.87 7.97
C ALA A 109 7.55 -30.16 8.49
#